data_AF-A0A8R7RBJ6-F1
#
_entry.id   AF-A0A8R7RBJ6-F1
#
_cell.length_a   1.000
_cell.length_b   1.000
_cell.length_c   1.000
_cell.angle_alpha   90.00
_cell.angle_beta   90.00
_cell.angle_gamma   90.00
#
_symmetry.space_group_name_H-M   'P 1'
#
loop_
_entity.id
_entity.type
_entity.pdbx_description
1 polymer ?
#
loop_
_entity_poly.entity_id
_entity_poly.type
_entity_poly.pdbx_seq_one_letter_code
_entity_poly.pdbx_strand_id
1 'polypeptide(L)'
;MNKCRSKKLMWKLNKSIAKDLLPTQPVDFPIEPWWGVCLVNFTLEEFKKLSEEETATIDKICKEEANSYILFDMKIIDDLYKRGLVYFDVPVYTDDRFKGI
;
A
#
# COMPACT_ATOMS: atom_id res chain seq x y z
N MET A 1 -0.24 -21.05 47.03
CA MET A 1 0.61 -20.54 45.93
C MET A 1 0.05 -20.95 44.58
N ASN A 2 0.04 -20.01 43.64
CA ASN A 2 -0.19 -20.05 42.18
C ASN A 2 -1.53 -20.57 41.62
N LYS A 3 -2.53 -19.67 41.56
CA LYS A 3 -3.57 -19.68 40.52
C LYS A 3 -3.12 -18.82 39.34
N CYS A 4 -2.34 -19.37 38.41
CA CYS A 4 -2.20 -18.76 37.09
C CYS A 4 -3.42 -19.14 36.24
N ARG A 5 -4.49 -18.33 36.34
CA ARG A 5 -5.66 -18.46 35.45
C ARG A 5 -5.20 -18.07 34.04
N SER A 6 -4.89 -19.08 33.24
CA SER A 6 -4.38 -18.93 31.88
C SER A 6 -5.23 -17.97 31.04
N LYS A 7 -4.54 -17.01 30.42
CA LYS A 7 -5.01 -15.87 29.60
C LYS A 7 -5.66 -16.29 28.28
N LYS A 8 -6.60 -17.25 28.29
CA LYS A 8 -7.32 -17.70 27.08
C LYS A 8 -8.27 -16.66 26.48
N LEU A 9 -8.50 -15.52 27.16
CA LEU A 9 -9.39 -14.44 26.69
C LEU A 9 -8.69 -13.31 25.92
N MET A 10 -7.36 -13.18 25.99
CA MET A 10 -6.65 -12.01 25.45
C MET A 10 -6.63 -11.95 23.92
N TRP A 11 -6.76 -13.09 23.24
CA TRP A 11 -6.80 -13.13 21.77
C TRP A 11 -8.17 -12.75 21.19
N LYS A 12 -9.23 -12.75 22.00
CA LYS A 12 -10.60 -12.40 21.57
C LYS A 12 -10.95 -10.93 21.80
N LEU A 13 -10.21 -10.20 22.63
CA LEU A 13 -10.55 -8.83 23.03
C LEU A 13 -9.82 -7.72 22.28
N ASN A 14 -8.68 -7.98 21.60
CA ASN A 14 -7.83 -6.90 21.09
C ASN A 14 -7.61 -6.87 19.58
N LYS A 15 -8.51 -7.46 18.77
CA LYS A 15 -8.44 -7.23 17.32
C LYS A 15 -8.75 -5.77 16.94
N SER A 16 -9.62 -5.06 17.68
CA SER A 16 -9.86 -3.63 17.43
C SER A 16 -8.76 -2.75 18.03
N ILE A 17 -8.30 -3.03 19.26
CA ILE A 17 -7.30 -2.19 19.94
C ILE A 17 -6.03 -2.01 19.09
N ALA A 18 -5.54 -3.07 18.45
CA ALA A 18 -4.39 -2.94 17.56
C ALA A 18 -4.70 -2.04 16.35
N LYS A 19 -5.86 -2.19 15.72
CA LYS A 19 -6.27 -1.39 14.56
C LYS A 19 -6.44 0.09 14.91
N ASP A 20 -7.01 0.38 16.07
CA ASP A 20 -7.26 1.75 16.54
C ASP A 20 -5.95 2.49 16.91
N LEU A 21 -4.85 1.73 17.08
CA LEU A 21 -3.51 2.25 17.33
C LEU A 21 -2.65 2.36 16.07
N LEU A 22 -3.12 1.85 14.92
CA LEU A 22 -2.38 1.97 13.66
C LEU A 22 -2.56 3.37 13.07
N PRO A 23 -1.56 3.87 12.34
CA PRO A 23 -1.72 5.07 11.53
C PRO A 23 -2.90 4.92 10.56
N THR A 24 -3.69 5.99 10.44
CA THR A 24 -4.80 6.06 9.48
C THR A 24 -4.34 6.39 8.06
N GLN A 25 -3.11 6.89 7.92
CA GLN A 25 -2.43 7.12 6.66
C GLN A 25 -1.07 6.42 6.67
N PRO A 26 -0.52 6.08 5.49
CA PRO A 26 0.85 5.61 5.40
C PRO A 26 1.83 6.59 6.03
N VAL A 27 2.88 6.04 6.65
CA VAL A 27 4.00 6.84 7.15
C VAL A 27 4.82 7.34 5.97
N ASP A 28 5.41 8.53 6.08
CA ASP A 28 6.33 9.06 5.07
C ASP A 28 7.62 8.22 5.01
N PHE A 29 7.99 7.79 3.81
CA PHE A 29 9.27 7.12 3.52
C PHE A 29 9.73 7.50 2.11
N PRO A 30 11.03 7.36 1.79
CA PRO A 30 11.52 7.65 0.44
C PRO A 30 10.97 6.64 -0.57
N ILE A 31 10.24 7.13 -1.57
CA ILE A 31 9.79 6.35 -2.72
C ILE A 31 10.85 6.49 -3.82
N GLU A 32 11.43 5.38 -4.24
CA GLU A 32 12.43 5.40 -5.30
C GLU A 32 11.77 5.48 -6.69
N PRO A 33 12.37 6.20 -7.66
CA PRO A 33 11.75 6.44 -8.97
C PRO A 33 11.42 5.17 -9.78
N TRP A 34 12.14 4.08 -9.51
CA TRP A 34 12.03 2.81 -10.23
C TRP A 34 11.04 1.82 -9.60
N TRP A 35 10.49 2.13 -8.42
CA TRP A 35 9.49 1.28 -7.79
C TRP A 35 8.24 1.20 -8.65
N GLY A 36 7.66 0.00 -8.74
CA GLY A 36 6.40 -0.23 -9.44
C GLY A 36 5.24 0.40 -8.67
N VAL A 37 4.28 0.97 -9.39
CA VAL A 37 3.01 1.44 -8.87
C VAL A 37 1.96 0.41 -9.21
N CYS A 38 1.27 -0.11 -8.20
CA CYS A 38 0.28 -1.15 -8.34
C CYS A 38 -1.06 -0.71 -7.77
N LEU A 39 -2.15 -1.08 -8.44
CA LEU A 39 -3.51 -0.80 -7.99
C LEU A 39 -3.92 -1.78 -6.88
N VAL A 40 -4.66 -1.27 -5.89
CA VAL A 40 -5.44 -2.16 -5.01
C VAL A 40 -6.81 -2.46 -5.64
N ASN A 41 -7.66 -3.20 -4.93
CA ASN A 41 -9.04 -3.42 -5.33
C ASN A 41 -9.91 -2.25 -4.89
N PHE A 42 -10.66 -1.67 -5.84
CA PHE A 42 -11.47 -0.47 -5.61
C PHE A 42 -12.91 -0.87 -5.35
N THR A 43 -13.56 -0.18 -4.42
CA THR A 43 -15.01 -0.15 -4.31
C THR A 43 -15.61 0.81 -5.34
N LEU A 44 -16.90 0.63 -5.65
CA LEU A 44 -17.62 1.56 -6.53
C LEU A 44 -17.65 3.00 -6.00
N GLU A 45 -17.63 3.18 -4.67
CA GLU A 45 -17.61 4.50 -4.06
C GLU A 45 -16.26 5.20 -4.22
N GLU A 46 -15.16 4.46 -4.10
CA GLU A 46 -13.81 5.00 -4.33
C GLU A 46 -13.63 5.39 -5.79
N PHE A 47 -14.11 4.56 -6.72
CA PHE A 47 -14.05 4.86 -8.15
C PHE A 47 -14.80 6.15 -8.50
N LYS A 48 -15.98 6.38 -7.92
CA LYS A 48 -16.77 7.61 -8.14
C LYS A 48 -16.13 8.89 -7.59
N LYS A 49 -15.18 8.77 -6.67
CA LYS A 49 -14.48 9.91 -6.06
C LYS A 49 -13.21 10.30 -6.81
N LEU A 50 -12.83 9.55 -7.83
CA LEU A 50 -11.65 9.85 -8.63
C LEU A 50 -11.87 11.11 -9.47
N SER A 51 -10.83 11.93 -9.59
CA SER A 51 -10.80 12.98 -10.61
C SER A 51 -10.60 12.39 -12.00
N GLU A 52 -10.76 13.20 -13.05
CA GLU A 52 -10.49 12.78 -14.42
C GLU A 52 -9.00 12.41 -14.60
N GLU A 53 -8.10 13.18 -14.00
CA GLU A 53 -6.65 12.93 -14.03
C GLU A 53 -6.26 11.66 -13.25
N GLU A 54 -6.89 11.43 -12.09
CA GLU A 54 -6.70 10.18 -11.32
C GLU A 54 -7.20 8.96 -12.11
N THR A 55 -8.35 9.09 -12.75
CA THR A 55 -8.93 8.02 -13.59
C THR A 55 -8.03 7.70 -14.79
N ALA A 56 -7.54 8.72 -15.50
CA ALA A 56 -6.61 8.55 -16.60
C ALA A 56 -5.29 7.89 -16.16
N THR A 57 -4.80 8.24 -14.97
CA THR A 57 -3.60 7.63 -14.37
C THR A 57 -3.83 6.15 -14.06
N ILE A 58 -4.98 5.80 -13.48
CA ILE A 58 -5.35 4.39 -13.21
C ILE A 58 -5.46 3.59 -14.51
N ASP A 59 -6.10 4.16 -15.53
CA ASP A 59 -6.20 3.54 -16.85
C ASP A 59 -4.82 3.28 -17.48
N LYS A 60 -3.87 4.18 -17.25
CA LYS A 60 -2.48 4.02 -17.69
C LYS A 60 -1.80 2.86 -16.94
N ILE A 61 -1.92 2.81 -15.62
CA ILE A 61 -1.38 1.71 -14.79
C ILE A 61 -1.89 0.34 -15.23
N CYS A 62 -3.17 0.24 -15.61
CA CYS A 62 -3.76 -1.01 -16.10
C CYS A 62 -3.24 -1.48 -17.47
N LYS A 63 -2.76 -0.55 -18.30
CA LYS A 63 -2.40 -0.83 -19.71
C LYS A 63 -0.91 -1.06 -19.92
N GLU A 64 -0.06 -0.42 -19.12
CA GLU A 64 1.37 -0.48 -19.30
C GLU A 64 1.96 -1.75 -18.66
N GLU A 65 2.88 -2.41 -19.38
CA GLU A 65 3.63 -3.55 -18.85
C GLU A 65 4.67 -3.11 -17.80
N ALA A 66 5.08 -1.84 -17.82
CA ALA A 66 6.02 -1.24 -16.88
C ALA A 66 5.41 0.00 -16.21
N ASN A 67 5.18 -0.10 -14.89
CA ASN A 67 4.49 0.93 -14.10
C ASN A 67 5.42 1.59 -13.08
N SER A 68 6.63 2.00 -13.46
CA SER A 68 7.54 2.66 -12.50
C SER A 68 7.04 4.05 -12.10
N TYR A 69 7.21 4.42 -10.83
CA TYR A 69 6.75 5.68 -10.24
C TYR A 69 7.11 6.93 -11.06
N ILE A 70 8.32 6.98 -11.62
CA ILE A 70 8.80 8.11 -12.44
C ILE A 70 7.99 8.35 -13.73
N LEU A 71 7.19 7.40 -14.19
CA LEU A 71 6.40 7.50 -15.42
C LEU A 71 5.06 8.21 -15.22
N PHE A 72 4.72 8.58 -13.98
CA PHE A 72 3.45 9.19 -13.61
C PHE A 72 3.66 10.58 -13.00
N ASP A 73 2.58 11.33 -12.88
CA ASP A 73 2.57 12.52 -12.03
C ASP A 73 2.67 12.07 -10.57
N MET A 74 3.82 12.36 -9.94
CA MET A 74 4.15 11.99 -8.58
C MET A 74 3.10 12.48 -7.59
N LYS A 75 2.55 13.69 -7.80
CA LYS A 75 1.54 14.24 -6.90
C LYS A 75 0.24 13.42 -6.94
N ILE A 76 -0.18 13.00 -8.13
CA ILE A 76 -1.37 12.16 -8.30
C ILE A 76 -1.16 10.80 -7.61
N ILE A 77 -0.01 10.16 -7.85
CA ILE A 77 0.30 8.87 -7.24
C ILE A 77 0.39 8.97 -5.71
N ASP A 78 1.02 10.02 -5.17
CA ASP A 78 1.12 10.24 -3.74
C ASP A 78 -0.25 10.48 -3.08
N ASP A 79 -1.12 11.23 -3.74
CA ASP A 79 -2.49 11.48 -3.27
C ASP A 79 -3.33 10.18 -3.30
N LEU A 80 -3.19 9.35 -4.34
CA LEU A 80 -3.79 8.02 -4.41
C LEU A 80 -3.22 7.06 -3.34
N TYR A 81 -1.91 7.13 -3.08
CA TYR A 81 -1.23 6.30 -2.08
C TYR A 81 -1.69 6.63 -0.66
N LYS A 82 -1.81 7.91 -0.32
CA LYS A 82 -2.35 8.38 0.98
C LYS A 82 -3.78 7.90 1.23
N ARG A 83 -4.55 7.73 0.16
CA ARG A 83 -5.91 7.17 0.19
C ARG A 83 -5.95 5.63 0.19
N GLY A 84 -4.80 4.97 0.04
CA GLY A 84 -4.68 3.52 -0.01
C GLY A 84 -5.17 2.90 -1.32
N LEU A 85 -5.24 3.69 -2.41
CA LEU A 85 -5.73 3.23 -3.72
C LEU A 85 -4.63 2.66 -4.62
N VAL A 86 -3.38 2.94 -4.28
CA VAL A 86 -2.20 2.32 -4.89
C VAL A 86 -1.25 1.85 -3.80
N TYR A 87 -0.36 0.95 -4.15
CA TYR A 87 0.81 0.58 -3.35
C TYR A 87 2.05 0.56 -4.23
N PHE A 88 3.21 0.69 -3.61
CA PHE A 88 4.48 0.56 -4.29
C PHE A 88 5.03 -0.85 -4.14
N ASP A 89 5.49 -1.42 -5.25
CA ASP A 89 6.17 -2.70 -5.29
C ASP A 89 7.64 -2.51 -5.69
N VAL A 90 8.51 -3.30 -5.07
CA VAL A 90 9.94 -3.28 -5.36
C VAL A 90 10.20 -4.47 -6.29
N PRO A 91 10.38 -4.26 -7.60
CA PRO A 91 10.56 -5.37 -8.52
C PRO A 91 11.80 -6.19 -8.14
N VAL A 92 11.62 -7.50 -8.06
CA VAL A 92 12.69 -8.48 -7.82
C VAL A 92 12.83 -9.37 -9.04
N TYR A 93 13.97 -9.29 -9.71
CA TYR A 93 14.31 -10.03 -10.91
C TYR A 93 15.15 -11.28 -10.61
N THR A 94 15.19 -12.21 -11.55
CA THR A 94 15.91 -13.49 -11.38
C THR A 94 17.43 -13.32 -11.22
N ASP A 95 17.97 -12.22 -11.70
CA ASP A 95 19.36 -11.81 -11.61
C ASP A 95 19.69 -11.00 -10.36
N ASP A 96 18.69 -10.60 -9.56
CA ASP A 96 18.93 -9.93 -8.30
C ASP A 96 19.67 -10.85 -7.31
N ARG A 97 20.68 -10.28 -6.65
CA ARG A 97 21.53 -10.97 -5.68
C ARG A 97 21.79 -10.05 -4.50
N PHE A 98 21.79 -10.62 -3.30
CA PHE A 98 22.40 -9.94 -2.16
C PHE A 98 23.90 -9.78 -2.43
N LYS A 99 24.43 -8.56 -2.30
CA LYS A 99 25.87 -8.36 -2.29
C LYS A 99 26.45 -8.93 -0.99
N GLY A 100 27.08 -10.11 -1.06
CA GLY A 100 27.95 -10.60 0.02
C GLY A 100 27.57 -11.91 0.73
N ILE A 101 27.15 -12.94 -0.01
CA ILE A 101 27.27 -14.35 0.44
C ILE A 101 28.18 -15.07 -0.54
#